data_AF-A0A7G8UNU4-F1
#
_entry.id   AF-A0A7G8UNU4-F1
#
_cell.length_a   1.000
_cell.length_b   1.000
_cell.length_c   1.000
_cell.angle_alpha   90.00
_cell.angle_beta   90.00
_cell.angle_gamma   90.00
#
_symmetry.space_group_name_H-M   'P 1'
#
loop_
_entity.id
_entity.type
_entity.pdbx_description
1 polymer ?
#
loop_
_entity_poly.entity_id
_entity_poly.type
_entity_poly.pdbx_seq_one_letter_code
_entity_poly.pdbx_strand_id
1 'polypeptide(L)' 'MLTPLKVKIVAQACIIRFDRGEGTIQEIVVSYGFTPENNSLINAQIVALRPEIEIPAA' A
#
# COMPACT_ATOMS: atom_id res chain seq x y z
N MET A 1 15.73 -1.00 -0.94
CA MET A 1 14.51 -1.43 -0.22
C MET A 1 14.16 -0.44 0.88
N LEU A 2 12.88 -0.23 1.14
CA LEU A 2 12.38 0.55 2.29
C LEU A 2 12.69 -0.17 3.61
N THR A 3 12.84 0.59 4.69
CA THR A 3 12.93 0.00 6.05
C THR A 3 11.56 -0.53 6.48
N PRO A 4 11.49 -1.53 7.38
CA PRO A 4 10.21 -2.06 7.86
C PRO A 4 9.29 -0.99 8.46
N LEU A 5 9.85 -0.01 9.18
CA LEU A 5 9.09 1.11 9.73
C LEU A 5 8.48 1.99 8.63
N LYS A 6 9.23 2.29 7.56
CA LYS A 6 8.71 3.08 6.44
C LYS A 6 7.59 2.33 5.71
N VAL A 7 7.72 1.02 5.51
CA VAL A 7 6.67 0.20 4.91
C VAL A 7 5.37 0.29 5.72
N LYS A 8 5.44 0.19 7.05
CA LYS A 8 4.27 0.34 7.94
C LYS A 8 3.59 1.71 7.81
N ILE A 9 4.39 2.78 7.84
CA ILE A 9 3.86 4.16 7.75
C ILE A 9 3.17 4.37 6.40
N VAL A 10 3.81 3.95 5.30
CA VAL A 10 3.25 4.13 3.96
C VAL A 10 2.00 3.27 3.77
N ALA A 11 2.00 2.02 4.23
CA ALA A 11 0.82 1.15 4.17
C ALA A 11 -0.39 1.77 4.89
N GLN A 12 -0.18 2.29 6.11
CA GLN A 12 -1.23 2.99 6.86
C GLN A 12 -1.72 4.24 6.12
N ALA A 13 -0.81 5.03 5.55
CA ALA A 13 -1.19 6.19 4.76
C ALA A 13 -2.02 5.80 3.52
N CYS A 14 -1.67 4.70 2.85
CA CYS A 14 -2.43 4.18 1.72
C CYS A 14 -3.85 3.77 2.13
N ILE A 15 -3.98 3.06 3.25
CA ILE A 15 -5.28 2.64 3.80
C ILE A 15 -6.15 3.85 4.13
N ILE A 16 -5.59 4.86 4.81
CA ILE A 16 -6.34 6.08 5.16
C ILE A 16 -6.86 6.81 3.91
N ARG A 17 -6.04 6.90 2.86
CA ARG A 17 -6.44 7.53 1.60
C ARG A 17 -7.50 6.70 0.85
N PHE A 18 -7.39 5.37 0.92
CA PHE A 18 -8.38 4.45 0.35
C PHE A 18 -9.72 4.57 1.08
N ASP A 19 -9.72 4.59 2.41
CA ASP A 19 -10.93 4.76 3.23
C ASP A 19 -11.61 6.13 2.99
N ARG A 20 -10.85 7.14 2.52
CA ARG A 20 -11.37 8.44 2.09
C ARG A 20 -11.93 8.46 0.66
N GLY A 21 -11.80 7.36 -0.08
CA GLY A 21 -12.22 7.27 -1.48
C GLY A 21 -11.34 8.04 -2.45
N GLU A 22 -10.07 8.28 -2.11
CA GLU A 22 -9.14 9.04 -2.98
C GLU A 22 -8.70 8.27 -4.25
N GLY A 23 -9.10 7.00 -4.37
CA GLY A 23 -8.80 6.12 -5.50
C GLY A 23 -8.77 4.66 -5.08
N THR A 24 -8.37 3.79 -6.00
CA THR A 24 -8.09 2.38 -5.67
C THR A 24 -6.80 2.26 -4.85
N ILE A 25 -6.68 1.20 -4.06
CA ILE A 25 -5.48 0.98 -3.26
C ILE A 25 -4.21 0.92 -4.13
N GLN A 26 -4.33 0.37 -5.35
CA GLN A 26 -3.22 0.24 -6.30
C GLN A 26 -2.76 1.60 -6.81
N GLU A 27 -3.68 2.47 -7.22
CA GLU A 27 -3.37 3.84 -7.66
C GLU A 27 -2.70 4.63 -6.53
N ILE A 28 -3.19 4.48 -5.30
CA ILE A 28 -2.64 5.15 -4.13
C ILE A 28 -1.22 4.67 -3.85
N VAL A 29 -0.95 3.37 -3.85
CA VAL A 29 0.40 2.82 -3.63
C VAL A 29 1.37 3.31 -4.70
N VAL A 30 0.97 3.24 -5.97
CA VAL A 30 1.78 3.71 -7.11
C VAL A 30 2.07 5.22 -7.03
N SER A 31 1.15 6.02 -6.48
CA SER A 31 1.31 7.48 -6.35
C SER A 31 2.51 7.90 -5.49
N TYR A 32 3.02 7.02 -4.62
CA TYR A 32 4.22 7.29 -3.83
C TYR A 32 5.54 7.14 -4.62
N GLY A 33 5.49 6.63 -5.85
CA GLY A 33 6.65 6.61 -6.76
C GLY A 33 7.79 5.68 -6.35
N PHE A 34 7.52 4.66 -5.52
CA PHE A 34 8.55 3.66 -5.16
C PHE A 34 8.74 2.60 -6.26
N THR A 35 9.86 1.88 -6.16
CA THR A 35 10.15 0.74 -7.04
C THR A 35 9.10 -0.36 -6.89
N PRO A 36 8.91 -1.23 -7.92
CA PRO A 36 7.98 -2.35 -7.86
C PRO A 36 8.18 -3.23 -6.62
N GLU A 37 9.42 -3.53 -6.23
CA GLU A 37 9.69 -4.37 -5.06
C GLU A 37 9.21 -3.72 -3.75
N ASN A 38 9.39 -2.41 -3.61
CA ASN A 38 8.91 -1.68 -2.44
C ASN A 38 7.37 -1.60 -2.44
N ASN A 39 6.75 -1.44 -3.61
CA ASN A 39 5.29 -1.48 -3.75
C ASN A 39 4.75 -2.85 -3.35
N SER A 40 5.43 -3.95 -3.72
CA SER A 40 5.07 -5.30 -3.27
C SER A 40 5.14 -5.45 -1.74
N LEU A 41 6.16 -4.88 -1.09
CA LEU A 41 6.26 -4.89 0.38
C LEU A 41 5.14 -4.07 1.05
N ILE A 42 4.78 -2.92 0.47
CA ILE A 42 3.67 -2.10 0.95
C ILE A 42 2.34 -2.84 0.79
N ASN A 43 2.10 -3.45 -0.38
CA ASN A 43 0.90 -4.24 -0.65
C ASN A 43 0.77 -5.41 0.33
N ALA A 44 1.84 -6.16 0.58
CA ALA A 44 1.85 -7.24 1.56
C ALA A 44 1.51 -6.73 2.97
N GLN A 45 2.02 -5.56 3.36
CA GLN A 45 1.71 -4.94 4.65
C GLN A 45 0.27 -4.44 4.74
N ILE A 46 -0.31 -3.97 3.63
CA ILE A 46 -1.73 -3.57 3.56
C ILE A 46 -2.62 -4.80 3.76
N VAL A 47 -2.37 -5.89 3.03
CA VAL A 47 -3.13 -7.15 3.18
C VAL A 47 -3.02 -7.71 4.61
N ALA A 48 -1.85 -7.60 5.23
CA ALA A 48 -1.67 -8.02 6.62
C ALA A 48 -2.48 -7.18 7.63
N LEU A 49 -2.77 -5.91 7.33
CA LEU A 49 -3.56 -5.01 8.20
C LEU A 49 -5.07 -5.02 7.87
N ARG A 50 -5.40 -5.21 6.60
CA ARG A 50 -6.75 -5.11 6.02
C ARG A 50 -6.93 -6.22 4.98
N PRO A 51 -7.08 -7.49 5.40
CA PRO A 51 -7.16 -8.63 4.49
C PRO A 51 -8.38 -8.60 3.56
N GLU A 52 -9.38 -7.79 3.89
CA GLU A 52 -10.56 -7.54 3.06
C GLU A 52 -10.30 -6.60 1.86
N ILE A 53 -9.18 -5.88 1.84
CA ILE A 53 -8.81 -5.05 0.69
C ILE A 53 -8.23 -5.97 -0.39
N GLU A 54 -8.98 -6.17 -1.46
CA GLU A 54 -8.51 -6.90 -2.63
C GLU A 54 -7.45 -6.09 -3.36
N ILE A 55 -6.22 -6.59 -3.32
CA ILE A 55 -5.12 -6.08 -4.12
C ILE A 55 -5.06 -6.95 -5.38
N PRO A 56 -5.37 -6.42 -6.58
CA PRO A 56 -5.24 -7.19 -7.80
C PRO A 56 -3.79 -7.64 -7.97
N ALA A 57 -3.60 -8.93 -8.21
CA ALA A 57 -2.30 -9.49 -8.55
C ALA A 57 -1.80 -8.80 -9.83
N ALA A 58 -0.67 -8.10 -9.71
CA ALA A 58 0.01 -7.48 -10.83
C ALA A 58 0.72 -8.53 -11.69
#